data_AF-A0A926RT15-F1
#
_entry.id   AF-A0A926RT15-F1
#
_cell.length_a   1.000
_cell.length_b   1.000
_cell.length_c   1.000
_cell.angle_alpha   90.00
_cell.angle_beta   90.00
_cell.angle_gamma   90.00
#
_symmetry.space_group_name_H-M   'P 1'
#
loop_
_entity.id
_entity.type
_entity.pdbx_description
1 polymer ?
#
loop_
_entity_poly.entity_id
_entity_poly.type
_entity_poly.pdbx_seq_one_letter_code
_entity_poly.pdbx_strand_id
1 'polypeptide(L)'
;MSSSLGVSVVITVIAVALFGVSIGLKTPVPWASIIKCIAFPYMAAFPILCIQLWLSMILKNQAFLITIGIAGAFIGGSLSNTKFAIADWLPWIYPYRAFDLRITQSFIETWAFTGIWVGLILLIIGALHFSSKEVVE
;
A
#
# COMPACT_ATOMS: atom_id res chain seq x y z
N MET A 1 -4.40 -3.60 25.62
CA MET A 1 -3.86 -3.56 24.25
C MET A 1 -2.90 -2.38 23.99
N SER A 2 -2.97 -1.27 24.71
CA SER A 2 -1.98 -0.17 24.57
C SER A 2 -0.60 -0.51 25.16
N SER A 3 -0.55 -1.29 26.25
CA SER A 3 0.69 -1.69 26.93
C SER A 3 1.59 -2.62 26.12
N SER A 4 1.02 -3.51 25.30
CA SER A 4 1.80 -4.42 24.44
C SER A 4 2.51 -3.71 23.29
N LEU A 5 1.88 -2.66 22.73
CA LEU A 5 2.45 -1.88 21.62
C LEU A 5 3.71 -1.11 22.07
N GLY A 6 3.68 -0.51 23.26
CA GLY A 6 4.82 0.21 23.80
C GLY A 6 6.05 -0.69 23.96
N VAL A 7 5.86 -1.91 24.45
CA VAL A 7 6.94 -2.89 24.60
C VAL A 7 7.52 -3.29 23.24
N SER A 8 6.68 -3.56 22.24
CA SER A 8 7.15 -3.88 20.89
C SER A 8 7.99 -2.75 20.29
N VAL A 9 7.58 -1.49 20.45
CA VAL A 9 8.33 -0.33 19.93
C VAL A 9 9.72 -0.26 20.57
N VAL A 10 9.81 -0.40 21.89
CA VAL A 10 11.08 -0.37 22.62
C VAL A 10 12.01 -1.48 22.16
N ILE A 11 11.50 -2.71 22.03
CA ILE A 11 12.27 -3.86 21.55
C ILE A 11 12.77 -3.61 20.12
N THR A 12 11.92 -3.10 19.23
CA THR A 12 12.30 -2.80 17.85
C THR A 12 13.40 -1.75 17.77
N VAL A 13 13.31 -0.67 18.56
CA VAL A 13 14.34 0.39 18.59
C VAL A 13 15.69 -0.16 19.03
N ILE A 14 15.71 -0.98 20.09
CA ILE A 14 16.94 -1.60 20.60
C ILE A 14 17.53 -2.56 19.56
N ALA A 15 16.70 -3.40 18.93
CA ALA A 15 17.15 -4.34 17.91
C ALA A 15 17.77 -3.65 16.69
N VAL A 16 17.16 -2.57 16.20
CA VAL A 16 17.68 -1.79 15.07
C VAL A 16 19.00 -1.11 15.43
N ALA A 17 19.12 -0.57 16.65
CA ALA A 17 20.37 0.04 17.11
C ALA A 17 21.52 -0.99 17.22
N LEU A 18 21.25 -2.15 17.82
CA LEU A 18 22.22 -3.25 17.92
C LEU A 18 22.63 -3.76 16.53
N PHE A 19 21.68 -3.89 15.62
CA PHE A 19 21.94 -4.29 14.24
C PHE A 19 22.86 -3.29 13.53
N GLY A 20 22.58 -1.99 13.65
CA GLY A 20 23.40 -0.93 13.06
C GLY A 20 24.84 -0.93 13.58
N VAL A 21 25.04 -1.16 14.88
CA VAL A 21 26.37 -1.28 15.49
C VAL A 21 27.08 -2.56 15.05
N SER A 22 26.38 -3.69 14.97
CA SER A 22 26.97 -4.99 14.59
C SER A 22 27.49 -5.03 13.15
N ILE A 23 26.84 -4.29 12.24
CA ILE A 23 27.25 -4.19 10.83
C ILE A 23 28.31 -3.08 10.63
N GLY A 24 28.57 -2.27 11.66
CA GLY A 24 29.56 -1.20 11.58
C GLY A 24 29.19 -0.13 10.56
N LEU A 25 27.90 0.22 10.43
CA LEU A 25 27.46 1.30 9.55
C LEU A 25 28.13 2.61 9.98
N LYS A 26 29.19 3.00 9.27
CA LYS A 26 29.85 4.32 9.40
C LYS A 26 29.14 5.41 8.60
N THR A 27 28.12 5.05 7.82
CA THR A 27 27.37 5.96 6.97
C THR A 27 26.21 6.60 7.73
N PRO A 28 25.95 7.90 7.52
CA PRO A 28 24.78 8.54 8.10
C PRO A 28 23.50 7.87 7.61
N VAL A 29 22.53 7.70 8.50
CA VAL A 29 21.23 7.10 8.18
C VAL A 29 20.55 7.94 7.08
N PRO A 30 20.17 7.35 5.93
CA PRO A 30 19.55 8.08 4.83
C PRO A 30 18.06 8.30 5.11
N TRP A 31 17.75 9.18 6.07
CA TRP A 31 16.39 9.47 6.52
C TRP A 31 15.42 9.82 5.39
N ALA A 32 15.87 10.60 4.40
CA ALA A 32 15.05 10.94 3.24
C ALA A 32 14.61 9.71 2.43
N SER A 33 15.51 8.76 2.20
CA SER A 33 15.20 7.52 1.49
C SER A 33 14.25 6.62 2.28
N ILE A 34 14.41 6.58 3.60
CA ILE A 34 13.51 5.82 4.50
C ILE A 34 12.10 6.39 4.44
N ILE A 35 11.95 7.71 4.53
CA ILE A 35 10.64 8.38 4.44
C ILE A 35 9.99 8.07 3.08
N LYS A 36 10.72 8.22 1.98
CA LYS A 36 10.23 7.88 0.64
C LYS A 36 9.79 6.42 0.52
N CYS A 37 10.58 5.50 1.07
CA CYS A 37 10.31 4.06 1.06
C CYS A 37 9.01 3.70 1.81
N ILE A 38 8.59 4.50 2.79
CA ILE A 38 7.33 4.29 3.52
C ILE A 38 6.17 5.04 2.84
N ALA A 39 6.40 6.29 2.43
CA ALA A 39 5.34 7.16 1.89
C ALA A 39 4.85 6.69 0.51
N PHE A 40 5.75 6.28 -0.39
CA PHE A 40 5.38 5.93 -1.76
C PHE A 40 4.51 4.69 -1.88
N PRO A 41 4.79 3.56 -1.19
CA PRO A 41 3.88 2.42 -1.17
C PRO A 41 2.52 2.76 -0.57
N TYR A 42 2.48 3.63 0.45
CA TYR A 42 1.22 4.08 1.05
C TYR A 42 0.36 4.86 0.05
N MET A 43 0.95 5.81 -0.67
CA MET A 43 0.30 6.55 -1.75
C MET A 43 -0.18 5.60 -2.87
N ALA A 44 0.66 4.63 -3.24
CA ALA A 44 0.34 3.64 -4.25
C ALA A 44 -0.75 2.64 -3.83
N ALA A 45 -0.98 2.45 -2.52
CA ALA A 45 -2.03 1.60 -1.97
C ALA A 45 -3.41 2.28 -1.90
N PHE A 46 -3.48 3.59 -2.12
CA PHE A 46 -4.73 4.36 -2.12
C PHE A 46 -5.88 3.77 -2.97
N PRO A 47 -5.66 3.27 -4.21
CA PRO A 47 -6.74 2.69 -5.00
C PRO A 47 -7.27 1.38 -4.39
N ILE A 48 -6.41 0.61 -3.71
CA ILE A 48 -6.82 -0.62 -3.01
C ILE A 48 -7.76 -0.26 -1.86
N LEU A 49 -7.45 0.80 -1.11
CA LEU A 49 -8.30 1.30 -0.03
C LEU A 49 -9.66 1.75 -0.56
N CYS A 50 -9.69 2.45 -1.69
CA CYS A 50 -10.93 2.90 -2.32
C CYS A 50 -11.79 1.73 -2.80
N ILE A 51 -11.19 0.70 -3.40
CA ILE A 51 -11.91 -0.52 -3.82
C ILE A 51 -12.45 -1.27 -2.61
N GLN A 52 -11.64 -1.42 -1.55
CA GLN A 52 -12.06 -2.06 -0.31
C GLN A 52 -13.23 -1.33 0.34
N LEU A 53 -13.17 0.00 0.39
CA LEU A 53 -14.25 0.84 0.90
C LEU A 53 -15.53 0.68 0.08
N TRP A 54 -15.42 0.76 -1.25
CA TRP A 54 -16.56 0.60 -2.16
C TRP A 54 -17.21 -0.79 -2.03
N LEU A 55 -16.41 -1.85 -2.00
CA LEU A 55 -16.90 -3.21 -1.79
C LEU A 55 -17.54 -3.38 -0.41
N SER A 56 -17.01 -2.73 0.63
CA SER A 56 -17.61 -2.76 1.97
C SER A 56 -19.00 -2.11 2.04
N MET A 57 -19.28 -1.14 1.16
CA MET A 57 -20.61 -0.52 1.08
C MET A 57 -21.62 -1.43 0.35
N ILE A 58 -21.15 -2.27 -0.57
CA ILE A 58 -22.02 -3.15 -1.37
C ILE A 58 -22.25 -4.49 -0.66
N LEU A 59 -21.20 -5.03 -0.03
CA LEU A 59 -21.19 -6.38 0.51
C LEU A 59 -21.40 -6.34 2.02
N LYS A 60 -22.46 -7.01 2.49
CA LYS A 60 -22.72 -7.18 3.93
C LYS A 60 -21.72 -8.14 4.59
N ASN A 61 -21.09 -9.03 3.81
CA ASN A 61 -20.17 -10.04 4.33
C ASN A 61 -18.71 -9.55 4.30
N GLN A 62 -18.22 -9.09 5.45
CA GLN A 62 -16.85 -8.61 5.62
C GLN A 62 -15.78 -9.70 5.40
N ALA A 63 -16.08 -10.97 5.67
CA ALA A 63 -15.10 -12.05 5.48
C ALA A 63 -14.74 -12.22 4.00
N PHE A 64 -15.72 -12.03 3.11
CA PHE A 64 -15.49 -12.08 1.67
C PHE A 64 -14.64 -10.89 1.18
N LEU A 65 -14.90 -9.69 1.70
CA LEU A 65 -14.11 -8.49 1.42
C LEU A 65 -12.63 -8.66 1.79
N ILE A 66 -12.37 -9.21 2.98
CA ILE A 66 -11.02 -9.48 3.47
C ILE A 66 -10.34 -10.52 2.58
N THR A 67 -11.07 -11.57 2.17
CA THR A 67 -10.54 -12.61 1.27
C THR A 67 -10.09 -12.02 -0.06
N ILE A 68 -10.88 -11.13 -0.66
CA ILE A 68 -10.49 -10.42 -1.90
C ILE A 68 -9.23 -9.59 -1.67
N GLY A 69 -9.16 -8.86 -0.55
CA GLY A 69 -8.00 -8.05 -0.22
C GLY A 69 -6.70 -8.86 -0.12
N ILE A 70 -6.76 -9.99 0.60
CA ILE A 70 -5.64 -10.90 0.80
C ILE A 70 -5.25 -11.56 -0.53
N ALA A 71 -6.21 -12.13 -1.26
CA ALA A 71 -5.94 -12.79 -2.53
C ALA A 71 -5.33 -11.81 -3.54
N GLY A 72 -5.88 -10.59 -3.63
CA GLY A 72 -5.33 -9.52 -4.45
C GLY A 72 -3.89 -9.15 -4.06
N ALA A 73 -3.59 -9.06 -2.76
CA ALA A 73 -2.24 -8.77 -2.28
C ALA A 73 -1.24 -9.87 -2.66
N PHE A 74 -1.63 -11.14 -2.54
CA PHE A 74 -0.80 -12.29 -2.96
C PHE A 74 -0.54 -12.29 -4.48
N ILE A 75 -1.58 -12.10 -5.28
CA ILE A 75 -1.47 -12.03 -6.74
C ILE A 75 -0.60 -10.82 -7.13
N GLY A 76 -0.84 -9.67 -6.52
CA GLY A 76 -0.11 -8.44 -6.79
C GLY A 76 1.38 -8.57 -6.49
N GLY A 77 1.73 -9.14 -5.34
CA GLY A 77 3.12 -9.39 -4.98
C GLY A 77 3.81 -10.33 -5.97
N SER A 78 3.13 -11.41 -6.36
CA SER A 78 3.67 -12.43 -7.28
C SER A 78 3.85 -11.90 -8.71
N LEU A 79 2.94 -11.06 -9.18
CA LEU A 79 2.92 -10.55 -10.55
C LEU A 79 3.71 -9.25 -10.71
N SER A 80 4.13 -8.62 -9.62
CA SER A 80 4.82 -7.31 -9.60
C SER A 80 6.06 -7.24 -10.50
N ASN A 81 6.81 -8.35 -10.59
CA ASN A 81 8.05 -8.48 -11.37
C ASN A 81 7.84 -8.95 -12.81
N THR A 82 6.61 -9.22 -13.22
CA THR A 82 6.30 -9.73 -14.57
C THR A 82 6.05 -8.58 -15.55
N LYS A 83 6.32 -8.82 -16.84
CA LYS A 83 6.09 -7.86 -17.93
C LYS A 83 4.71 -8.01 -18.60
N PHE A 84 3.77 -8.67 -17.93
CA PHE A 84 2.44 -8.84 -18.49
C PHE A 84 1.69 -7.50 -18.50
N ALA A 85 1.19 -7.07 -19.65
CA ALA A 85 0.45 -5.81 -19.77
C ALA A 85 -0.77 -5.74 -18.83
N ILE A 86 -1.42 -6.87 -18.54
CA ILE A 86 -2.55 -6.94 -17.61
C ILE A 86 -2.15 -6.64 -16.16
N ALA A 87 -0.89 -6.86 -15.80
CA ALA A 87 -0.36 -6.58 -14.46
C ALA A 87 -0.38 -5.08 -14.16
N ASP A 88 -0.18 -4.23 -15.16
CA ASP A 88 -0.14 -2.77 -14.99
C ASP A 88 -1.51 -2.18 -14.65
N TRP A 89 -2.58 -2.93 -14.90
CA TRP A 89 -3.96 -2.52 -14.59
C TRP A 89 -4.42 -2.95 -13.19
N LEU A 90 -3.69 -3.85 -12.53
CA LEU A 90 -4.12 -4.38 -11.24
C LEU A 90 -3.66 -3.45 -10.10
N PRO A 91 -4.57 -2.80 -9.34
CA PRO A 91 -4.20 -1.84 -8.30
C PRO A 91 -3.35 -2.44 -7.18
N TRP A 92 -3.50 -3.75 -6.93
CA TRP A 92 -2.70 -4.48 -5.95
C TRP A 92 -1.21 -4.58 -6.29
N ILE A 93 -0.80 -4.27 -7.52
CA ILE A 93 0.62 -4.32 -7.95
C ILE A 93 1.36 -3.02 -7.62
N TYR A 94 0.63 -1.91 -7.56
CA TYR A 94 1.18 -0.56 -7.42
C TYR A 94 2.02 -0.39 -6.14
N PRO A 95 1.59 -0.81 -4.94
CA PRO A 95 2.40 -0.66 -3.74
C PRO A 95 3.69 -1.49 -3.78
N TYR A 96 3.69 -2.65 -4.44
CA TYR A 96 4.91 -3.46 -4.59
C TYR A 96 5.92 -2.79 -5.53
N ARG A 97 5.46 -2.20 -6.64
CA ARG A 97 6.33 -1.46 -7.57
C ARG A 97 6.82 -0.13 -7.00
N ALA A 98 6.02 0.49 -6.12
CA ALA A 98 6.41 1.69 -5.38
C ALA A 98 7.36 1.38 -4.18
N PHE A 99 7.61 0.10 -3.89
CA PHE A 99 8.55 -0.34 -2.85
C PHE A 99 9.85 -0.93 -3.44
N ASP A 100 9.89 -1.27 -4.73
CA ASP A 100 11.04 -1.97 -5.31
C ASP A 100 12.30 -1.08 -5.36
N LEU A 101 13.18 -1.30 -4.37
CA LEU A 101 14.45 -0.60 -4.20
C LEU A 101 15.49 -0.93 -5.29
N ARG A 102 15.20 -1.89 -6.18
CA ARG A 102 16.09 -2.26 -7.30
C ARG A 102 15.89 -1.36 -8.52
N ILE A 103 14.87 -0.51 -8.51
CA ILE A 103 14.46 0.33 -9.65
C ILE A 103 14.82 1.81 -9.39
N THR A 104 15.12 2.54 -10.46
CA THR A 104 15.40 3.99 -10.45
C THR A 104 14.29 4.78 -9.72
N GLN A 105 14.67 5.75 -8.87
CA GLN A 105 13.70 6.54 -8.07
C GLN A 105 12.57 7.19 -8.89
N SER A 106 12.84 7.61 -10.13
CA SER A 106 11.81 8.20 -11.02
C SER A 106 10.67 7.22 -11.35
N PHE A 107 10.96 5.92 -11.44
CA PHE A 107 9.93 4.91 -11.67
C PHE A 107 9.03 4.74 -10.43
N ILE A 108 9.64 4.74 -9.25
CA ILE A 108 8.94 4.61 -7.96
C ILE A 108 7.94 5.75 -7.76
N GLU A 109 8.37 6.98 -8.02
CA GLU A 109 7.52 8.19 -7.92
C GLU A 109 6.33 8.12 -8.89
N THR A 110 6.55 7.62 -10.10
CA THR A 110 5.49 7.47 -11.12
C THR A 110 4.34 6.57 -10.63
N TRP A 111 4.66 5.42 -10.02
CA TRP A 111 3.62 4.51 -9.50
C TRP A 111 2.91 5.06 -8.27
N ALA A 112 3.61 5.80 -7.40
CA ALA A 112 2.99 6.48 -6.26
C ALA A 112 1.95 7.52 -6.72
N PHE A 113 2.30 8.38 -7.68
CA PHE A 113 1.36 9.36 -8.24
C PHE A 113 0.23 8.70 -9.03
N THR A 114 0.53 7.66 -9.81
CA THR A 114 -0.49 6.90 -10.53
C THR A 114 -1.51 6.28 -9.57
N GLY A 115 -1.05 5.72 -8.44
CA GLY A 115 -1.93 5.19 -7.41
C GLY A 115 -2.87 6.26 -6.83
N ILE A 116 -2.37 7.46 -6.54
CA ILE A 116 -3.21 8.58 -6.08
C ILE A 116 -4.28 8.93 -7.11
N TRP A 117 -3.87 9.12 -8.37
CA TRP A 117 -4.81 9.49 -9.43
C TRP A 117 -5.89 8.43 -9.64
N VAL A 118 -5.50 7.16 -9.72
CA VAL A 118 -6.43 6.04 -9.87
C VAL A 118 -7.35 5.92 -8.65
N GLY A 119 -6.82 6.10 -7.44
CA GLY A 119 -7.61 6.06 -6.21
C GLY A 119 -8.62 7.21 -6.13
N LEU A 120 -8.24 8.43 -6.52
CA LEU A 120 -9.17 9.57 -6.59
C LEU A 120 -10.32 9.31 -7.57
N ILE A 121 -10.02 8.78 -8.75
CA ILE A 121 -11.04 8.41 -9.75
C ILE A 121 -11.99 7.35 -9.17
N LEU A 122 -11.45 6.30 -8.56
CA LEU A 122 -12.25 5.23 -7.94
C LEU A 122 -13.10 5.75 -6.78
N LEU A 123 -12.59 6.68 -6.00
CA LEU A 123 -13.32 7.31 -4.89
C LEU A 123 -14.50 8.13 -5.41
N ILE A 124 -14.32 8.93 -6.46
CA ILE A 124 -15.40 9.70 -7.10
C ILE A 124 -16.46 8.75 -7.66
N ILE A 125 -16.05 7.70 -8.38
CA ILE A 125 -16.97 6.70 -8.94
C ILE A 125 -17.75 6.00 -7.81
N GLY A 126 -17.06 5.61 -6.73
CA GLY A 126 -17.68 5.00 -5.57
C GLY A 126 -18.69 5.91 -4.88
N ALA A 127 -18.36 7.20 -4.75
CA ALA A 127 -19.25 8.21 -4.17
C ALA A 127 -20.50 8.46 -5.03
N LEU A 128 -20.34 8.58 -6.36
CA LEU A 128 -21.46 8.75 -7.29
C LEU A 128 -22.40 7.54 -7.27
N HIS A 129 -21.83 6.33 -7.31
CA HIS A 129 -22.62 5.09 -7.24
C HIS A 129 -23.40 4.97 -5.93
N PHE A 130 -22.84 5.44 -4.82
CA PHE A 130 -23.51 5.45 -3.53
C PHE A 130 -24.63 6.50 -3.48
N SER A 131 -24.36 7.74 -3.93
CA SER A 131 -25.35 8.81 -3.98
C SER A 131 -26.58 8.45 -4.82
N SER A 132 -26.42 7.70 -5.91
CA SER A 132 -27.57 7.22 -6.70
C SER A 132 -28.44 6.19 -5.98
N LYS A 133 -27.92 5.48 -4.97
CA LYS A 133 -28.70 4.49 -4.20
C LYS A 133 -29.46 5.12 -3.04
N GLU A 134 -28.96 6.21 -2.46
CA GLU A 134 -29.63 6.93 -1.38
C GLU A 134 -30.93 7.63 -1.82
N VAL A 135 -31.09 7.92 -3.12
CA VAL A 135 -32.28 8.64 -3.64
C VAL A 135 -33.45 7.70 -3.96
N VAL A 136 -33.25 6.37 -3.90
CA VAL A 136 -34.26 5.36 -4.29
C VAL A 136 -34.84 4.61 -3.08
N GLU A 137 -34.32 4.81 -1.87
CA GLU A 137 -34.95 4.42 -0.60
C GLU A 137 -35.74 5.58 0.02
#